data_AF-A0A9D5PVC0-F1
#
_entry.id   AF-A0A9D5PVC0-F1
#
_cell.length_a   1.000
_cell.length_b   1.000
_cell.length_c   1.000
_cell.angle_alpha   90.00
_cell.angle_beta   90.00
_cell.angle_gamma   90.00
#
_symmetry.space_group_name_H-M   'P 1'
#
loop_
_entity.id
_entity.type
_entity.pdbx_description
1 polymer ?
#
loop_
_entity_poly.entity_id
_entity_poly.type
_entity_poly.pdbx_seq_one_letter_code
_entity_poly.pdbx_strand_id
1 'polypeptide(L)'
;MIQFIYVITQFVTIFISILQFLMMIRAIMSWLPVDEDSHFFNFIMMVTEPVIVPVRMILDRFDSIRDLPIDLSFFIAFVLLSVLQIALPVVI
;
A
#
# COMPACT_ATOMS: atom_id res chain seq x y z
N MET A 1 -28.89 10.20 4.42
CA MET A 1 -28.00 10.26 3.25
C MET A 1 -26.58 10.70 3.63
N ILE A 2 -26.39 11.88 4.23
CA ILE A 2 -25.07 12.39 4.64
C ILE A 2 -24.36 11.46 5.65
N GLN A 3 -25.08 11.01 6.69
CA GLN A 3 -24.53 10.05 7.68
C GLN A 3 -24.02 8.76 7.05
N PHE A 4 -24.71 8.25 6.02
CA PHE A 4 -24.29 7.04 5.32
C PHE A 4 -22.98 7.28 4.56
N ILE A 5 -22.88 8.41 3.84
CA ILE A 5 -21.66 8.80 3.13
C ILE A 5 -20.49 8.96 4.12
N TYR A 6 -20.72 9.59 5.26
CA TYR A 6 -19.72 9.74 6.32
C TYR A 6 -19.15 8.38 6.78
N VAL A 7 -20.03 7.42 7.10
CA VAL A 7 -19.60 6.09 7.55
C VAL A 7 -18.76 5.37 6.50
N ILE A 8 -19.17 5.43 5.22
CA ILE A 8 -18.42 4.82 4.12
C ILE A 8 -17.06 5.48 3.95
N THR A 9 -17.00 6.82 3.93
CA THR A 9 -15.73 7.55 3.84
C THR A 9 -14.80 7.17 5.00
N GLN A 10 -15.29 7.17 6.24
CA GLN A 10 -14.49 6.80 7.41
C GLN A 10 -13.96 5.38 7.32
N PHE A 11 -14.80 4.43 6.92
CA PHE A 11 -14.39 3.04 6.73
C PHE A 11 -13.26 2.93 5.70
N VAL A 12 -13.40 3.57 4.54
CA VAL A 12 -12.37 3.54 3.48
C VAL A 12 -11.09 4.22 3.95
N THR A 13 -11.19 5.37 4.62
CA THR A 13 -10.02 6.08 5.19
C THR A 13 -9.27 5.21 6.18
N ILE A 14 -9.96 4.55 7.11
CA ILE A 14 -9.34 3.64 8.09
C ILE A 14 -8.68 2.47 7.38
N PHE A 15 -9.35 1.86 6.40
CA PHE A 15 -8.82 0.75 5.64
C PHE A 15 -7.52 1.13 4.90
N ILE A 16 -7.50 2.28 4.21
CA ILE A 16 -6.30 2.80 3.54
C ILE A 16 -5.18 3.05 4.56
N SER A 17 -5.48 3.68 5.70
CA SER A 17 -4.48 3.93 6.74
C SER A 17 -3.86 2.64 7.30
N ILE A 18 -4.67 1.59 7.48
CA ILE A 18 -4.17 0.26 7.89
C ILE A 18 -3.23 -0.30 6.83
N LEU A 19 -3.62 -0.26 5.55
CA LEU A 19 -2.75 -0.73 4.46
C LEU A 19 -1.42 0.02 4.41
N GLN A 20 -1.45 1.35 4.51
CA GLN A 20 -0.24 2.18 4.54
C GLN A 20 0.63 1.87 5.75
N PHE A 21 0.03 1.62 6.92
CA PHE A 21 0.76 1.21 8.10
C PHE A 21 1.45 -0.15 7.91
N LEU A 22 0.77 -1.14 7.32
CA LEU A 22 1.36 -2.45 7.01
C LEU A 22 2.47 -2.33 5.95
N MET A 23 2.30 -1.46 4.96
CA MET A 23 3.35 -1.14 3.99
C MET A 23 4.58 -0.53 4.68
N MET A 24 4.38 0.37 5.65
CA MET A 24 5.48 0.92 6.43
C MET A 24 6.20 -0.17 7.26
N ILE A 25 5.45 -1.09 7.87
CA ILE A 25 6.04 -2.26 8.53
C ILE A 25 6.87 -3.08 7.54
N ARG A 26 6.35 -3.36 6.33
CA ARG A 26 7.08 -4.06 5.28
C ARG A 26 8.39 -3.36 4.91
N ALA A 27 8.38 -2.04 4.77
CA ALA A 27 9.58 -1.27 4.48
C ALA A 27 10.63 -1.41 5.60
N ILE A 28 10.21 -1.32 6.86
CA ILE A 28 11.09 -1.52 8.02
C ILE A 28 11.64 -2.95 8.03
N MET A 29 10.79 -3.96 7.81
CA MET A 29 11.21 -5.37 7.78
C MET A 29 12.23 -5.64 6.67
N SER A 30 12.17 -4.95 5.53
CA SER A 30 13.14 -5.13 4.44
C SER A 30 14.58 -4.72 4.81
N TRP A 31 14.77 -3.94 5.87
CA TRP A 31 16.08 -3.55 6.39
C TRP A 31 16.55 -4.40 7.56
N LEU A 32 15.65 -5.17 8.16
CA LEU A 32 15.95 -6.01 9.32
C LEU A 32 16.17 -7.47 8.85
N PRO A 33 17.01 -8.23 9.55
CA PRO A 33 17.15 -9.67 9.29
C PRO A 33 15.94 -10.42 9.88
N VAL A 34 14.79 -10.29 9.22
CA VAL A 34 13.54 -10.96 9.61
C VAL A 34 13.47 -12.33 8.93
N ASP A 35 12.94 -13.32 9.65
CA ASP A 35 12.65 -14.63 9.09
C ASP A 35 11.50 -14.53 8.06
N GLU A 36 11.83 -14.68 6.78
CA GLU A 36 10.89 -14.62 5.66
C GLU A 36 9.87 -15.77 5.70
N ASP A 37 10.17 -16.89 6.38
CA ASP A 37 9.25 -18.01 6.54
C ASP A 37 8.26 -17.80 7.69
N SER A 38 8.43 -16.75 8.49
CA SER A 38 7.53 -16.47 9.60
C SER A 38 6.11 -16.16 9.12
N HIS A 39 5.11 -16.63 9.87
CA HIS A 39 3.70 -16.36 9.57
C HIS A 39 3.39 -14.85 9.55
N PHE A 40 4.09 -14.07 10.38
CA PHE A 40 3.92 -12.63 10.43
C PHE A 40 4.43 -11.95 9.16
N PHE A 41 5.64 -12.27 8.70
CA PHE A 41 6.17 -11.73 7.45
C PHE A 41 5.24 -12.05 6.27
N ASN A 42 4.86 -13.33 6.14
CA ASN A 42 3.96 -13.79 5.09
C ASN A 42 2.59 -13.08 5.13
N PHE A 43 2.05 -12.82 6.32
CA PHE A 43 0.80 -12.05 6.46
C PHE A 43 0.94 -10.62 5.94
N ILE A 44 2.00 -9.89 6.33
CA ILE A 44 2.22 -8.52 5.87
C ILE A 44 2.39 -8.47 4.36
N MET A 45 3.17 -9.40 3.79
CA MET A 45 3.37 -9.51 2.35
C MET A 45 2.02 -9.78 1.66
N MET A 46 1.28 -10.80 2.09
CA MET A 46 -0.01 -11.18 1.52
C MET A 46 -1.03 -10.04 1.50
N VAL A 47 -1.08 -9.20 2.56
CA VAL A 47 -2.04 -8.09 2.64
C VAL A 47 -1.61 -6.90 1.79
N THR A 48 -0.31 -6.60 1.73
CA THR A 48 0.21 -5.42 1.02
C THR A 48 0.42 -5.66 -0.48
N GLU A 49 0.70 -6.90 -0.87
CA GLU A 49 1.05 -7.28 -2.25
C GLU A 49 -0.04 -6.99 -3.30
N PRO A 50 -1.34 -7.24 -3.04
CA PRO A 50 -2.41 -6.93 -3.99
C PRO A 50 -2.50 -5.44 -4.37
N VAL A 51 -1.99 -4.54 -3.52
CA VAL A 51 -1.94 -3.10 -3.80
C VAL A 51 -0.71 -2.75 -4.63
N ILE A 52 0.42 -3.43 -4.40
CA ILE A 52 1.71 -3.13 -5.03
C ILE A 52 1.82 -3.78 -6.41
N VAL A 53 1.33 -5.02 -6.57
CA VAL A 53 1.44 -5.79 -7.82
C VAL A 53 0.84 -5.09 -9.04
N PRO A 54 -0.35 -4.46 -8.98
CA PRO A 54 -0.89 -3.73 -10.13
C PRO A 54 0.03 -2.61 -10.60
N VAL A 55 0.68 -1.91 -9.66
CA VAL A 55 1.67 -0.87 -9.98
C VAL A 55 2.90 -1.49 -10.61
N ARG A 56 3.40 -2.61 -10.04
CA ARG A 56 4.56 -3.33 -10.56
C ARG A 56 4.34 -3.83 -11.99
N MET A 57 3.18 -4.42 -12.27
CA MET A 57 2.78 -4.87 -13.62
C MET A 57 2.75 -3.75 -14.66
N ILE A 58 2.53 -2.51 -14.24
CA ILE A 58 2.58 -1.33 -15.12
C ILE A 58 4.03 -0.88 -15.30
N LEU A 59 4.82 -0.81 -14.23
CA LEU A 59 6.21 -0.37 -14.26
C LEU A 59 7.13 -1.34 -15.00
N ASP A 60 6.89 -2.64 -14.88
CA ASP A 60 7.67 -3.70 -15.54
C ASP A 60 7.57 -3.66 -17.08
N ARG A 61 6.63 -2.87 -17.63
CA ARG A 61 6.54 -2.61 -19.08
C ARG A 61 7.61 -1.64 -19.57
N PHE A 62 8.31 -0.96 -18.67
CA PHE A 62 9.37 -0.01 -18.98
C PHE A 62 10.72 -0.63 -18.60
N ASP A 63 11.50 -1.03 -19.61
CA ASP A 63 12.80 -1.69 -19.41
C ASP A 63 13.74 -0.86 -18.51
N SER A 64 13.71 0.47 -18.61
CA SER A 64 14.52 1.38 -17.79
C SER A 64 14.17 1.39 -16.31
N ILE A 65 12.96 0.97 -15.93
CA ILE A 65 12.47 0.95 -14.54
C ILE A 65 12.63 -0.45 -13.94
N ARG A 66 12.48 -1.49 -14.76
CA ARG A 66 12.53 -2.90 -14.34
C ARG A 66 13.84 -3.28 -13.65
N ASP A 67 14.97 -2.76 -14.13
CA ASP A 67 16.31 -3.12 -13.63
C ASP A 67 16.77 -2.24 -12.45
N LEU A 68 15.88 -1.42 -11.88
CA LEU A 68 16.22 -0.59 -10.73
C LEU A 68 16.39 -1.45 -9.46
N PRO A 69 17.42 -1.20 -8.64
CA PRO A 69 17.64 -1.91 -7.39
C PRO A 69 16.62 -1.54 -6.29
N ILE A 70 15.77 -0.55 -6.54
CA ILE A 70 14.74 -0.07 -5.61
C ILE A 70 13.35 -0.53 -6.06
N ASP A 71 12.49 -0.95 -5.13
CA ASP A 71 11.10 -1.25 -5.44
C ASP A 71 10.30 0.05 -5.61
N LEU A 72 10.39 0.64 -6.81
CA LEU A 72 9.64 1.84 -7.16
C LEU A 72 8.12 1.59 -7.12
N SER A 73 7.69 0.34 -7.36
CA SER A 73 6.29 -0.05 -7.32
C SER A 73 5.70 0.14 -5.92
N PHE A 74 6.46 -0.25 -4.89
CA PHE A 74 6.08 -0.02 -3.50
C PHE A 74 5.85 1.47 -3.22
N PHE A 75 6.81 2.31 -3.60
CA PHE A 75 6.73 3.76 -3.36
C PHE A 75 5.54 4.39 -4.09
N ILE A 76 5.35 4.07 -5.37
CA ILE A 76 4.24 4.59 -6.17
C ILE A 76 2.90 4.10 -5.61
N ALA A 77 2.79 2.83 -5.21
CA ALA A 77 1.57 2.30 -4.58
C ALA A 77 1.22 3.06 -3.29
N PHE A 78 2.21 3.36 -2.45
CA PHE A 78 2.01 4.14 -1.24
C PHE A 78 1.50 5.56 -1.55
N VAL A 79 2.11 6.23 -2.53
CA VAL A 79 1.70 7.57 -2.98
C VAL A 79 0.29 7.56 -3.56
N LEU A 80 -0.08 6.56 -4.36
CA LEU A 80 -1.42 6.43 -4.91
C LEU A 80 -2.48 6.26 -3.83
N LEU A 81 -2.19 5.47 -2.78
CA LEU A 81 -3.07 5.37 -1.61
C LEU A 81 -3.22 6.72 -0.89
N SER A 82 -2.14 7.49 -0.74
CA SER A 82 -2.19 8.83 -0.14
C SER A 82 -3.05 9.79 -0.96
N VAL A 83 -2.89 9.79 -2.29
CA VAL A 83 -3.71 10.61 -3.19
C VAL A 83 -5.18 10.20 -3.11
N LEU A 84 -5.46 8.89 -3.09
CA LEU A 84 -6.82 8.38 -2.92
C LEU A 84 -7.44 8.86 -1.61
N GLN A 85 -6.69 8.81 -0.51
CA GLN A 85 -7.15 9.28 0.80
C GLN A 85 -7.42 10.80 0.82
N ILE A 86 -6.57 11.61 0.17
CA ILE A 86 -6.79 13.06 0.03
C ILE A 86 -8.03 13.36 -0.83
N ALA A 87 -8.29 12.53 -1.85
CA ALA A 87 -9.43 12.70 -2.74
C ALA A 87 -10.78 12.30 -2.10
N LEU A 88 -10.77 11.60 -0.96
CA LEU A 88 -11.99 11.24 -0.24
C LEU A 88 -12.68 12.49 0.32
N PRO A 89 -14.02 12.59 0.19
CA PRO A 89 -14.74 13.76 0.66
C PRO A 89 -14.69 13.85 2.19
N VAL A 90 -14.12 14.93 2.72
CA VAL A 90 -14.17 15.21 4.15
C VAL A 90 -15.56 15.70 4.48
N VAL A 91 -16.41 14.78 4.94
CA VAL A 91 -17.75 15.11 5.43
C VAL A 91 -17.60 15.50 6.90
N ILE A 92 -17.78 16.79 7.19
CA ILE A 92 -17.78 17.37 8.55
C ILE A 92 -19.22 17.47 9.04
#